data_AF-A0A2D6XTT3-F1
#
_entry.id   AF-A0A2D6XTT3-F1
#
_cell.length_a   1.000
_cell.length_b   1.000
_cell.length_c   1.000
_cell.angle_alpha   90.00
_cell.angle_beta   90.00
_cell.angle_gamma   90.00
#
_symmetry.space_group_name_H-M   'P 1'
#
loop_
_entity.id
_entity.type
_entity.pdbx_description
1 polymer ?
#
loop_
_entity_poly.entity_id
_entity_poly.type
_entity_poly.pdbx_seq_one_letter_code
_entity_poly.pdbx_strand_id
1 'polypeptide(L)'
;MPFSPNFSNDRYFSKSPVRGDIVVFKTPADNRTDYIKRLIGLPGDSFQIIEGDFYLNNEKIQRIKINSIEKIYCGNEILNVNTYEETLPNNKKYLAVYRKEGTMLNTDKFIVPNNHYFFMGDNRDCSKDSRFLGSVGYVHFNNLVGKASLIFFSNDKQKGGFIKFWKWNKSLRIERFFKKIQ
;
A
#
# COMPACT_ATOMS: atom_id res chain seq x y z
N MET A 1 15.67 10.77 2.82
CA MET A 1 14.31 10.70 2.27
C MET A 1 14.24 11.78 1.21
N PRO A 2 13.59 11.64 0.04
CA PRO A 2 13.77 12.68 -0.96
C PRO A 2 12.91 13.89 -0.57
N PHE A 3 13.59 14.90 -0.05
CA PHE A 3 13.23 16.28 -0.29
C PHE A 3 13.60 16.53 -1.75
N SER A 4 12.61 16.70 -2.63
CA SER A 4 12.84 17.24 -3.98
C SER A 4 12.35 18.68 -3.95
N PRO A 5 13.21 19.66 -3.58
CA PRO A 5 12.85 21.07 -3.74
C PRO A 5 12.49 21.31 -5.22
N ASN A 6 11.44 22.09 -5.47
CA ASN A 6 10.83 22.33 -6.80
C ASN A 6 11.77 22.92 -7.89
N PHE A 7 13.07 23.06 -7.59
CA PHE A 7 14.07 23.71 -8.42
C PHE A 7 15.17 22.75 -8.93
N SER A 8 15.15 21.47 -8.54
CA SER A 8 16.12 20.47 -9.02
C SER A 8 15.52 19.06 -9.08
N ASN A 9 15.82 18.34 -10.16
CA ASN A 9 15.46 16.92 -10.33
C ASN A 9 16.37 15.97 -9.53
N ASP A 10 17.40 16.49 -8.85
CA ASP A 10 18.35 15.69 -8.11
C ASP A 10 17.91 15.48 -6.66
N ARG A 11 17.88 14.21 -6.23
CA ARG A 11 17.48 13.80 -4.88
C ARG A 11 18.70 13.67 -3.99
N TYR A 12 19.10 14.76 -3.37
CA TYR A 12 20.16 14.75 -2.38
C TYR A 12 19.65 14.08 -1.09
N PHE A 13 20.31 12.98 -0.65
CA PHE A 13 20.03 12.21 0.59
C PHE A 13 18.81 11.26 0.58
N SER A 14 18.58 10.47 -0.48
CA SER A 14 17.57 9.41 -0.46
C SER A 14 18.08 8.10 0.18
N LYS A 15 17.67 7.81 1.41
CA LYS A 15 17.64 6.41 1.89
C LYS A 15 16.60 5.66 1.06
N SER A 16 17.04 4.64 0.32
CA SER A 16 16.15 3.79 -0.47
C SER A 16 15.08 3.16 0.43
N PRO A 17 13.83 3.04 -0.05
CA PRO A 17 12.78 2.40 0.75
C PRO A 17 13.11 0.93 0.96
N VAL A 18 12.74 0.41 2.12
CA VAL A 18 12.96 -1.01 2.47
C VAL A 18 11.66 -1.77 2.27
N ARG A 19 11.77 -3.06 1.92
CA ARG A 19 10.62 -3.95 1.76
C ARG A 19 9.64 -3.83 2.95
N GLY A 20 8.38 -3.68 2.61
CA GLY A 20 7.25 -3.50 3.52
C GLY A 20 7.05 -2.06 4.00
N ASP A 21 7.86 -1.09 3.59
CA ASP A 21 7.59 0.33 3.85
C ASP A 21 6.32 0.81 3.14
N ILE A 22 5.56 1.68 3.79
CA ILE A 22 4.45 2.38 3.16
C ILE A 22 5.00 3.65 2.51
N VAL A 23 4.85 3.77 1.20
CA VAL A 23 5.48 4.80 0.38
C VAL A 23 4.42 5.54 -0.41
N VAL A 24 4.57 6.87 -0.44
CA VAL A 24 3.84 7.78 -1.31
C VAL A 24 4.61 7.92 -2.62
N PHE A 25 3.92 7.75 -3.74
CA PHE A 25 4.50 7.93 -5.07
C PHE A 25 3.48 8.48 -6.06
N LYS A 26 3.97 9.15 -7.10
CA LYS A 26 3.14 9.62 -8.22
C LYS A 26 2.85 8.47 -9.18
N THR A 27 1.59 8.26 -9.56
CA THR A 27 1.24 7.12 -10.43
C THR A 27 1.97 7.22 -11.78
N PRO A 28 2.46 6.10 -12.35
CA PRO A 28 3.11 6.13 -13.66
C PRO A 28 2.18 6.54 -14.81
N ALA A 29 0.86 6.32 -14.67
CA ALA A 29 -0.12 6.65 -15.72
C ALA A 29 -0.26 8.15 -15.98
N ASP A 30 -0.14 9.01 -14.95
CA ASP A 30 -0.35 10.46 -15.09
C ASP A 30 0.76 11.33 -14.47
N ASN A 31 1.68 10.73 -13.71
CA ASN A 31 2.73 11.41 -12.93
C ASN A 31 2.24 12.62 -12.11
N ARG A 32 0.97 12.61 -11.69
CA ARG A 32 0.32 13.72 -10.99
C ARG A 32 -0.41 13.24 -9.75
N THR A 33 -1.06 12.10 -9.82
CA THR A 33 -1.86 11.57 -8.71
C THR A 33 -0.96 10.85 -7.70
N ASP A 34 -1.03 11.25 -6.42
CA ASP A 34 -0.29 10.59 -5.34
C ASP A 34 -1.01 9.33 -4.85
N TYR A 35 -0.32 8.21 -4.87
CA TYR A 35 -0.75 6.93 -4.31
C TYR A 35 0.08 6.59 -3.08
N ILE A 36 -0.57 5.98 -2.09
CA ILE A 36 0.08 5.47 -0.87
C ILE A 36 -0.14 3.97 -0.81
N LYS A 37 0.93 3.19 -0.90
CA LYS A 37 0.89 1.72 -0.94
C LYS A 37 2.10 1.13 -0.21
N ARG A 38 2.03 -0.16 0.10
CA ARG A 38 3.12 -0.89 0.73
C ARG A 38 4.09 -1.42 -0.34
N LEU A 39 5.37 -1.23 -0.12
CA LEU A 39 6.44 -1.74 -0.96
C LEU A 39 6.57 -3.26 -0.80
N ILE A 40 6.20 -4.02 -1.82
CA ILE A 40 6.27 -5.48 -1.77
C ILE A 40 7.48 -6.01 -2.54
N GLY A 41 7.82 -5.46 -3.70
CA GLY A 41 8.95 -5.88 -4.54
C GLY A 41 9.98 -4.77 -4.76
N LEU A 42 11.26 -5.12 -4.62
CA LEU A 42 12.46 -4.34 -4.89
C LEU A 42 12.98 -4.63 -6.31
N PRO A 43 13.88 -3.80 -6.86
CA PRO A 43 14.52 -4.08 -8.13
C PRO A 43 15.10 -5.50 -8.21
N GLY A 44 14.79 -6.23 -9.28
CA GLY A 44 15.24 -7.60 -9.52
C GLY A 44 14.37 -8.69 -8.89
N ASP A 45 13.42 -8.33 -8.02
CA ASP A 45 12.52 -9.35 -7.45
C ASP A 45 11.56 -9.91 -8.50
N SER A 46 11.09 -11.13 -8.22
CA SER A 46 9.94 -11.69 -8.91
C SER A 46 8.76 -11.91 -7.96
N PHE A 47 7.55 -11.57 -8.42
CA PHE A 47 6.32 -11.75 -7.66
C PHE A 47 5.30 -12.53 -8.50
N GLN A 48 4.57 -13.44 -7.87
CA GLN A 48 3.51 -14.20 -8.53
C GLN A 48 2.44 -14.64 -7.52
N ILE A 49 1.19 -14.72 -7.96
CA ILE A 49 0.12 -15.37 -7.21
C ILE A 49 -0.20 -16.70 -7.91
N ILE A 50 -0.19 -17.80 -7.15
CA ILE A 50 -0.52 -19.14 -7.63
C ILE A 50 -1.51 -19.73 -6.64
N GLU A 51 -2.71 -20.11 -7.12
CA GLU A 51 -3.81 -20.65 -6.30
C GLU A 51 -4.14 -19.79 -5.06
N GLY A 52 -3.98 -18.47 -5.20
CA GLY A 52 -4.21 -17.47 -4.16
C GLY A 52 -3.07 -17.33 -3.15
N ASP A 53 -2.01 -18.12 -3.25
CA ASP A 53 -0.78 -18.01 -2.47
C ASP A 53 0.25 -17.11 -3.14
N PHE A 54 0.99 -16.36 -2.33
CA PHE A 54 1.85 -15.28 -2.80
C PHE A 54 3.30 -15.76 -2.78
N TYR A 55 3.96 -15.64 -3.92
CA TYR A 55 5.35 -16.03 -4.09
C TYR A 55 6.19 -14.81 -4.39
N LEU A 56 7.26 -14.62 -3.62
CA LEU A 56 8.26 -13.58 -3.82
C LEU A 56 9.61 -14.28 -3.96
N ASN A 57 10.28 -14.10 -5.09
CA ASN A 57 11.52 -14.80 -5.44
C ASN A 57 11.41 -16.32 -5.30
N ASN A 58 10.26 -16.87 -5.73
CA ASN A 58 9.86 -18.28 -5.61
C ASN A 58 9.65 -18.78 -4.15
N GLU A 59 9.76 -17.91 -3.15
CA GLU A 59 9.43 -18.24 -1.76
C GLU A 59 7.99 -17.84 -1.44
N LYS A 60 7.24 -18.75 -0.82
CA LYS A 60 5.87 -18.49 -0.39
C LYS A 60 5.88 -17.52 0.81
N ILE A 61 5.19 -16.39 0.66
CA ILE A 61 4.93 -15.45 1.75
C ILE A 61 4.01 -16.12 2.77
N GLN A 62 4.47 -16.17 4.02
CA GLN A 62 3.69 -16.72 5.12
C GLN A 62 2.55 -15.78 5.46
N ARG A 63 1.35 -16.35 5.63
CA ARG A 63 0.16 -15.62 6.07
C ARG A 63 -0.63 -16.44 7.08
N ILE A 64 -1.08 -15.79 8.14
CA ILE A 64 -1.90 -16.40 9.19
C ILE A 64 -3.25 -15.69 9.19
N LYS A 65 -4.33 -16.44 9.03
CA LYS A 65 -5.69 -15.87 9.09
C LYS A 65 -5.96 -15.42 10.53
N ILE A 66 -6.47 -14.20 10.67
CA ILE A 66 -6.89 -13.64 11.95
C ILE A 66 -8.36 -13.21 11.91
N ASN A 67 -9.07 -13.40 13.02
CA ASN A 67 -10.45 -12.93 13.18
C ASN A 67 -10.44 -11.50 13.72
N SER A 68 -10.18 -10.53 12.82
CA SER A 68 -10.10 -9.11 13.19
C SER A 68 -11.12 -8.26 12.44
N ILE A 69 -11.12 -8.31 11.11
CA ILE A 69 -11.98 -7.49 10.26
C ILE A 69 -12.76 -8.41 9.32
N GLU A 70 -14.09 -8.30 9.34
CA GLU A 70 -14.99 -9.09 8.49
C GLU A 70 -15.65 -8.26 7.38
N LYS A 71 -15.72 -6.94 7.56
CA LYS A 71 -16.33 -6.02 6.60
C LYS A 71 -15.49 -4.76 6.46
N ILE A 72 -15.30 -4.33 5.22
CA ILE A 72 -14.59 -3.09 4.89
C ILE A 72 -15.36 -2.30 3.85
N TYR A 73 -15.14 -0.98 3.83
CA TYR A 73 -15.68 -0.10 2.80
C TYR A 73 -14.70 0.00 1.64
N CYS A 74 -15.21 -0.22 0.43
CA CYS A 74 -14.50 -0.03 -0.82
C CYS A 74 -15.24 1.01 -1.67
N GLY A 75 -14.86 2.29 -1.52
CA GLY A 75 -15.65 3.37 -2.08
C GLY A 75 -17.06 3.39 -1.48
N ASN A 76 -18.07 3.13 -2.31
CA ASN A 76 -19.48 3.08 -1.91
C ASN A 76 -19.99 1.66 -1.59
N GLU A 77 -19.15 0.63 -1.81
CA GLU A 77 -19.53 -0.77 -1.58
C GLU A 77 -19.00 -1.29 -0.23
N ILE A 78 -19.71 -2.24 0.37
CA ILE A 78 -19.26 -2.97 1.55
C ILE A 78 -18.83 -4.36 1.11
N LEU A 79 -17.57 -4.71 1.38
CA LEU A 79 -17.01 -6.01 1.04
C LEU A 79 -16.91 -6.89 2.29
N ASN A 80 -17.37 -8.14 2.17
CA ASN A 80 -17.08 -9.18 3.16
C ASN A 80 -15.66 -9.69 2.94
N VAL A 81 -14.84 -9.68 3.99
CA VAL A 81 -13.41 -9.97 3.90
C VAL A 81 -12.91 -11.00 4.91
N ASN A 82 -11.78 -11.59 4.59
CA ASN A 82 -10.91 -12.32 5.52
C ASN A 82 -9.66 -11.46 5.78
N THR A 83 -9.22 -11.41 7.04
CA THR A 83 -8.00 -10.70 7.43
C THR A 83 -6.86 -11.69 7.62
N TYR A 84 -5.67 -11.34 7.17
CA TYR A 84 -4.46 -12.12 7.34
C TYR A 84 -3.33 -11.23 7.89
N GLU A 85 -2.54 -11.76 8.82
CA GLU A 85 -1.21 -11.23 9.10
C GLU A 85 -0.22 -11.87 8.13
N GLU A 86 0.43 -11.06 7.31
CA GLU A 86 1.45 -11.50 6.36
C GLU A 86 2.85 -11.17 6.86
N THR A 87 3.79 -12.08 6.60
CA THR A 87 5.21 -11.93 6.98
C THR A 87 6.08 -11.87 5.73
N LEU A 88 6.74 -10.73 5.52
CA LEU A 88 7.70 -10.53 4.43
C LEU A 88 9.06 -11.19 4.75
N PRO A 89 9.93 -11.44 3.75
CA PRO A 89 11.23 -12.08 3.96
C PRO A 89 12.14 -11.37 4.97
N ASN A 90 11.95 -10.07 5.19
CA ASN A 90 12.66 -9.30 6.21
C ASN A 90 12.00 -9.37 7.60
N ASN A 91 11.19 -10.40 7.87
CA ASN A 91 10.39 -10.60 9.08
C ASN A 91 9.41 -9.47 9.42
N LYS A 92 9.15 -8.56 8.47
CA LYS A 92 8.19 -7.49 8.67
C LYS A 92 6.77 -8.03 8.53
N LYS A 93 5.96 -7.80 9.55
CA LYS A 93 4.57 -8.24 9.63
C LYS A 93 3.61 -7.08 9.39
N TYR A 94 2.51 -7.34 8.71
CA TYR A 94 1.43 -6.37 8.50
C TYR A 94 0.10 -7.08 8.24
N LEU A 95 -1.00 -6.35 8.44
CA LEU A 95 -2.34 -6.85 8.17
C LEU A 95 -2.74 -6.56 6.73
N ALA A 96 -3.23 -7.58 6.05
CA ALA A 96 -3.84 -7.47 4.74
C ALA A 96 -5.25 -8.08 4.77
N VAL A 97 -6.16 -7.46 4.03
CA VAL A 97 -7.55 -7.89 3.92
C VAL A 97 -7.87 -8.30 2.48
N TYR A 98 -8.63 -9.37 2.36
CA TYR A 98 -8.98 -10.03 1.10
C TYR A 98 -10.48 -10.26 1.06
N ARG A 99 -11.13 -10.07 -0.09
CA ARG A 99 -12.53 -10.40 -0.30
C ARG A 99 -12.73 -11.91 -0.09
N LYS A 100 -13.82 -12.29 0.59
CA LYS A 100 -14.13 -13.72 0.83
C LYS A 100 -14.36 -14.48 -0.47
N GLU A 101 -14.91 -13.82 -1.48
CA GLU A 101 -15.25 -14.39 -2.79
C GLU A 101 -14.71 -13.50 -3.90
N GLY A 102 -14.20 -14.10 -4.98
CA GLY A 102 -13.69 -13.36 -6.14
C GLY A 102 -12.34 -12.68 -5.91
N THR A 103 -11.55 -13.13 -4.93
CA THR A 103 -10.15 -12.71 -4.81
C THR A 103 -9.31 -13.29 -5.94
N MET A 104 -8.21 -12.62 -6.26
CA MET A 104 -7.31 -13.03 -7.33
C MET A 104 -6.58 -14.33 -6.99
N LEU A 105 -6.75 -15.37 -7.83
CA LEU A 105 -6.15 -16.69 -7.62
C LEU A 105 -4.83 -16.90 -8.34
N ASN A 106 -4.72 -16.43 -9.58
CA ASN A 106 -3.53 -16.65 -10.40
C ASN A 106 -3.11 -15.38 -11.12
N THR A 107 -1.81 -15.19 -11.28
CA THR A 107 -1.23 -14.11 -12.09
C THR A 107 -0.07 -14.61 -12.93
N ASP A 108 0.24 -13.87 -13.97
CA ASP A 108 1.56 -13.95 -14.60
C ASP A 108 2.66 -13.60 -13.59
N LYS A 109 3.89 -14.01 -13.91
CA LYS A 109 5.07 -13.68 -13.12
C LYS A 109 5.49 -12.24 -13.39
N PHE A 110 5.47 -11.42 -12.36
CA PHE A 110 5.99 -10.06 -12.41
C PHE A 110 7.47 -10.07 -12.11
N ILE A 111 8.29 -9.45 -12.96
CA ILE A 111 9.73 -9.27 -12.72
C ILE A 111 9.98 -7.77 -12.57
N VAL A 112 10.41 -7.33 -11.40
CA VAL A 112 10.60 -5.92 -11.10
C VAL A 112 11.84 -5.41 -11.82
N PRO A 113 11.72 -4.46 -12.76
CA PRO A 113 12.88 -3.95 -13.48
C PRO A 113 13.86 -3.21 -12.56
N ASN A 114 15.08 -3.03 -13.04
CA ASN A 114 16.05 -2.15 -12.39
C ASN A 114 15.45 -0.75 -12.21
N ASN A 115 15.79 -0.09 -11.09
CA ASN A 115 15.28 1.22 -10.69
C ASN A 115 13.75 1.32 -10.54
N HIS A 116 13.04 0.19 -10.48
CA HIS A 116 11.60 0.15 -10.25
C HIS A 116 11.23 -0.61 -8.98
N TYR A 117 10.00 -0.41 -8.54
CA TYR A 117 9.45 -0.99 -7.34
C TYR A 117 8.04 -1.53 -7.60
N PHE A 118 7.65 -2.57 -6.85
CA PHE A 118 6.33 -3.18 -6.93
C PHE A 118 5.55 -2.91 -5.64
N PHE A 119 4.42 -2.24 -5.76
CA PHE A 119 3.61 -1.77 -4.65
C PHE A 119 2.25 -2.46 -4.61
N MET A 120 1.77 -2.78 -3.41
CA MET A 120 0.44 -3.34 -3.21
C MET A 120 -0.30 -2.61 -2.09
N GLY A 121 -1.61 -2.52 -2.18
CA GLY A 121 -2.44 -2.04 -1.07
C GLY A 121 -2.74 -3.16 -0.08
N ASP A 122 -2.73 -2.83 1.21
CA ASP A 122 -3.12 -3.76 2.29
C ASP A 122 -4.59 -4.21 2.16
N ASN A 123 -5.43 -3.40 1.51
CA ASN A 123 -6.78 -3.79 1.09
C ASN A 123 -6.74 -4.36 -0.34
N ARG A 124 -6.50 -5.66 -0.44
CA ARG A 124 -6.01 -6.33 -1.65
C ARG A 124 -6.99 -6.26 -2.80
N ASP A 125 -8.26 -6.56 -2.56
CA ASP A 125 -9.26 -6.61 -3.63
C ASP A 125 -9.97 -5.27 -3.87
N CYS A 126 -9.60 -4.23 -3.11
CA CYS A 126 -10.09 -2.85 -3.26
C CYS A 126 -8.97 -1.87 -3.67
N SER A 127 -7.80 -2.38 -4.03
CA SER A 127 -6.63 -1.54 -4.34
C SER A 127 -6.25 -1.70 -5.80
N LYS A 128 -6.35 -0.60 -6.55
CA LYS A 128 -5.63 -0.45 -7.83
C LYS A 128 -4.15 -0.20 -7.51
N ASP A 129 -3.30 -1.17 -7.81
CA ASP A 129 -1.86 -1.16 -7.49
C ASP A 129 -1.03 -1.90 -8.55
N SER A 130 0.25 -2.23 -8.27
CA SER A 130 1.20 -2.71 -9.28
C SER A 130 0.81 -4.00 -9.98
N ARG A 131 -0.15 -4.79 -9.44
CA ARG A 131 -0.74 -5.94 -10.14
C ARG A 131 -1.43 -5.53 -11.45
N PHE A 132 -1.92 -4.30 -11.54
CA PHE A 132 -2.61 -3.78 -12.72
C PHE A 132 -1.60 -3.03 -13.61
N LEU A 133 -0.89 -3.78 -14.46
CA LEU A 133 0.21 -3.27 -15.31
C LEU A 133 -0.20 -2.09 -16.18
N GLY A 134 -1.40 -2.12 -16.79
CA GLY A 134 -1.89 -1.03 -17.64
C GLY A 134 -2.29 0.26 -16.89
N SER A 135 -2.06 0.34 -15.57
CA SER A 135 -2.47 1.51 -14.78
C SER A 135 -1.44 1.96 -13.76
N VAL A 136 -0.93 1.05 -12.92
CA VAL A 136 0.11 1.39 -11.95
C VAL A 136 1.40 0.68 -12.35
N GLY A 137 1.34 -0.64 -12.53
CA GLY A 137 2.52 -1.43 -12.90
C GLY A 137 3.73 -1.17 -11.99
N TYR A 138 4.92 -1.24 -12.57
CA TYR A 138 6.17 -0.96 -11.88
C TYR A 138 6.37 0.54 -11.70
N VAL A 139 6.74 0.97 -10.49
CA VAL A 139 6.90 2.39 -10.17
C VAL A 139 8.38 2.73 -10.18
N HIS A 140 8.79 3.63 -11.07
CA HIS A 140 10.17 4.08 -11.17
C HIS A 140 10.62 4.84 -9.92
N PHE A 141 11.91 4.78 -9.58
CA PHE A 141 12.49 5.48 -8.43
C PHE A 141 12.14 6.97 -8.44
N ASN A 142 12.17 7.64 -9.59
CA ASN A 142 11.86 9.08 -9.72
C ASN A 142 10.40 9.45 -9.41
N ASN A 143 9.50 8.48 -9.31
CA ASN A 143 8.11 8.71 -8.94
C ASN A 143 7.89 8.67 -7.42
N LEU A 144 8.86 8.17 -6.65
CA LEU A 144 8.72 8.08 -5.19
C LEU A 144 8.77 9.46 -4.54
N VAL A 145 7.71 9.83 -3.81
CA VAL A 145 7.64 11.12 -3.09
C VAL A 145 8.26 10.98 -1.70
N GLY A 146 7.94 9.90 -0.97
CA GLY A 146 8.49 9.69 0.37
C GLY A 146 7.83 8.56 1.14
N LYS A 147 8.42 8.20 2.29
CA LYS A 147 7.86 7.17 3.18
C LYS A 147 6.79 7.79 4.08
N ALA A 148 5.61 7.19 4.13
CA ALA A 148 4.60 7.54 5.12
C ALA A 148 5.02 6.97 6.49
N SER A 149 5.46 7.83 7.40
CA SER A 149 5.96 7.44 8.73
C SER A 149 4.94 7.63 9.85
N LEU A 150 4.01 8.57 9.69
CA LEU A 150 3.09 9.04 10.72
C LEU A 150 1.72 9.35 10.12
N ILE A 151 0.65 9.02 10.82
CA ILE A 151 -0.68 9.55 10.54
C ILE A 151 -0.77 10.90 11.28
N PHE A 152 -0.63 12.01 10.57
CA PHE A 152 -0.71 13.35 11.19
C PHE A 152 -2.16 13.81 11.39
N PHE A 153 -3.11 13.27 10.61
CA PHE A 153 -4.52 13.63 10.66
C PHE A 153 -5.42 12.48 10.19
N SER A 154 -6.58 12.30 10.83
CA SER A 154 -7.57 11.29 10.48
C SER A 154 -8.98 11.75 10.88
N ASN A 155 -9.89 11.87 9.90
CA ASN A 155 -11.27 12.29 10.12
C ASN A 155 -12.26 11.26 9.57
N ASP A 156 -13.23 10.90 10.40
CA ASP A 156 -14.35 10.05 10.03
C ASP A 156 -15.43 10.85 9.29
N LYS A 157 -15.44 10.72 7.96
CA LYS A 157 -16.39 11.43 7.10
C LYS A 157 -17.86 11.03 7.36
N GLN A 158 -18.14 9.87 7.95
CA GLN A 158 -19.51 9.48 8.29
C GLN A 158 -20.04 10.26 9.50
N LYS A 159 -19.17 10.57 10.48
CA LYS A 159 -19.55 11.31 11.69
C LYS A 159 -19.56 12.83 11.46
N GLY A 160 -18.72 13.33 10.56
CA GLY A 160 -18.69 14.74 10.18
C GLY A 160 -17.61 15.05 9.14
N GLY A 161 -17.94 15.91 8.18
CA GLY A 161 -16.96 16.43 7.21
C GLY A 161 -16.02 17.44 7.85
N PHE A 162 -14.80 17.56 7.32
CA PHE A 162 -13.75 18.44 7.84
C PHE A 162 -14.19 19.90 8.00
N ILE A 163 -15.06 20.42 7.15
CA ILE A 163 -15.51 21.81 7.21
C ILE A 163 -16.46 22.06 8.41
N LYS A 164 -17.11 21.02 8.94
CA LYS A 164 -18.03 21.12 10.08
C LYS A 164 -17.23 21.07 11.39
N PHE A 165 -16.51 22.14 11.71
CA PHE A 165 -15.60 22.21 12.87
C PHE A 165 -16.28 21.88 14.21
N TRP A 166 -17.57 22.18 14.35
CA TRP A 166 -18.39 21.81 15.51
C TRP A 166 -18.64 20.31 15.68
N LYS A 167 -18.34 19.48 14.68
CA LYS A 167 -18.41 18.00 14.76
C LYS A 167 -17.06 17.33 14.96
N TRP A 168 -15.97 18.10 15.03
CA TRP A 168 -14.61 17.55 15.13
C TRP A 168 -14.39 16.71 16.39
N ASN A 169 -15.04 17.05 17.51
CA ASN A 169 -15.01 16.24 18.73
C ASN A 169 -15.51 14.79 18.55
N LYS A 170 -16.35 14.53 17.54
CA LYS A 170 -16.92 13.22 17.22
C LYS A 170 -16.32 12.60 15.97
N SER A 171 -15.82 13.41 15.04
CA SER A 171 -15.30 12.94 13.74
C SER A 171 -13.79 12.76 13.71
N LEU A 172 -13.02 13.51 14.52
CA LEU A 172 -11.57 13.33 14.59
C LEU A 172 -11.23 12.05 15.34
N ARG A 173 -10.44 11.19 14.70
CA ARG A 173 -9.91 9.95 15.28
C ARG A 173 -8.57 10.22 15.93
N ILE A 174 -8.60 10.97 17.04
CA ILE A 174 -7.42 11.48 17.75
C ILE A 174 -6.51 10.33 18.18
N GLU A 175 -7.06 9.16 18.50
CA GLU A 175 -6.33 7.94 18.85
C GLU A 175 -5.44 7.38 17.71
N ARG A 176 -5.58 7.89 16.48
CA ARG A 176 -4.73 7.55 15.34
C ARG A 176 -3.64 8.59 15.08
N PHE A 177 -3.71 9.76 15.70
CA PHE A 177 -2.77 10.85 15.43
C PHE A 177 -1.40 10.46 15.99
N PHE A 178 -0.35 10.79 15.23
CA PHE A 178 1.05 10.49 15.55
C PHE A 178 1.36 9.00 15.78
N LYS A 179 0.43 8.09 15.47
CA LYS A 179 0.76 6.66 15.44
C LYS A 179 1.74 6.41 14.29
N LYS A 180 2.85 5.77 14.64
CA LYS A 180 3.84 5.30 13.67
C LYS A 180 3.19 4.25 12.78
N ILE A 181 3.33 4.43 11.48
CA ILE A 181 2.85 3.47 10.49
C ILE A 181 3.89 2.34 10.43
N GLN A 182 3.50 1.12 10.78
CA GLN A 182 4.32 -0.09 10.64
C GLN A 182 4.01 -0.82 9.33
#